data_AF-A0A3R7A7Y2-F1
#
_entry.id   AF-A0A3R7A7Y2-F1
#
_cell.length_a   1.000
_cell.length_b   1.000
_cell.length_c   1.000
_cell.angle_alpha   90.00
_cell.angle_beta   90.00
_cell.angle_gamma   90.00
#
_symmetry.space_group_name_H-M   'P 1'
#
loop_
_entity.id
_entity.type
_entity.pdbx_description
1 polymer ?
#
loop_
_entity_poly.entity_id
_entity_poly.type
_entity_poly.pdbx_seq_one_letter_code
_entity_poly.pdbx_strand_id
1 'polypeptide(L)'
;MHLTLSKWEVVRAYRSSTIMADVHDVVPSRRKGRPPFKYGKKSHVRLFKNKTVDYQHQLSVIHRVAEVGMSAFLDGYSANATPTQRDTTRKKVYGWMKQKDHIQEIATTARTAHHKCARTRWTGTTLPPVEEEQLARWVLGMRKDGIPVTYHMLRVMALETAIDVGLTEDEFKASWTWIQGFKRRHGLSLRSKTRIGQDSTQDGTVTLAEFSERVLMCTMANDVDVIYNADQTAVNYEYLPSKTLNPTKDNTVWVKCGGKTKERATAMLLADTTGKKHPLFLVMKSKKSKIKEIVQDNLTMRQGFGRQVWSAVEPLQERYGCRIFGNPTAWWNSGLSLAFLEYHFGRREGGLDKKVILMWDDFSAQFTDEVIACAESINVILERVPPRFTWFCQPADVAWIPANQNLKLAGPSRSTMVEWITGAWNEVPESVILNGFRKCQLVDGAAVEVEMSEDSLDDGDIADLMADSAVEETIDPAQDIDAVGATSSPEIVSL
;
A
#
# COMPACT_ATOMS: atom_id res chain seq x y z
N MET A 1 13.64 28.44 -37.89
CA MET A 1 14.89 27.68 -37.80
C MET A 1 14.70 26.64 -36.70
N HIS A 2 14.44 25.40 -37.10
CA HIS A 2 14.13 24.29 -36.19
C HIS A 2 15.36 23.93 -35.36
N LEU A 3 15.21 23.88 -34.04
CA LEU A 3 16.09 23.10 -33.16
C LEU A 3 15.22 22.07 -32.46
N THR A 4 15.08 20.92 -33.11
CA THR A 4 14.66 19.67 -32.49
C THR A 4 15.82 19.18 -31.62
N LEU A 5 15.77 19.45 -30.31
CA LEU A 5 16.56 18.70 -29.34
C LEU A 5 15.94 17.31 -29.21
N SER A 6 16.75 16.28 -29.42
CA SER A 6 16.25 14.91 -29.47
C SER A 6 15.88 14.45 -28.05
N LYS A 7 14.77 13.70 -27.94
CA LYS A 7 14.21 13.12 -26.69
C LYS A 7 15.21 12.30 -25.85
N TRP A 8 16.41 12.01 -26.38
CA TRP A 8 17.46 11.22 -25.75
C TRP A 8 18.61 12.04 -25.13
N GLU A 9 18.73 13.34 -25.41
CA GLU A 9 19.83 14.18 -24.91
C GLU A 9 19.64 14.67 -23.46
N VAL A 10 18.38 14.87 -23.02
CA VAL A 10 18.05 15.27 -21.63
C VAL A 10 18.46 14.21 -20.60
N VAL A 11 18.40 12.92 -20.98
CA VAL A 11 18.76 11.80 -20.09
C VAL A 11 20.29 11.69 -19.91
N ARG A 12 21.10 12.16 -20.87
CA ARG A 12 22.56 12.02 -20.85
C ARG A 12 23.27 13.13 -20.07
N ALA A 13 22.67 14.32 -19.95
CA ALA A 13 23.28 15.46 -19.23
C ALA A 13 23.33 15.31 -17.70
N TYR A 14 22.61 14.37 -17.11
CA TYR A 14 22.48 14.23 -15.64
C TYR A 14 23.60 13.44 -14.94
N ARG A 15 24.63 12.96 -15.65
CA ARG A 15 25.68 12.09 -15.07
C ARG A 15 27.03 12.74 -14.77
N SER A 16 27.21 14.04 -15.02
CA SER A 16 28.49 14.69 -14.76
C SER A 16 28.27 16.12 -14.31
N SER A 17 28.37 16.36 -13.00
CA SER A 17 28.82 17.61 -12.34
C SER A 17 28.27 17.71 -10.91
N THR A 18 29.00 17.21 -9.92
CA THR A 18 29.01 17.83 -8.58
C THR A 18 30.35 17.50 -7.92
N ILE A 19 31.26 18.47 -7.95
CA ILE A 19 32.48 18.49 -7.14
C ILE A 19 32.24 19.39 -5.92
N MET A 20 32.79 18.90 -4.82
CA MET A 20 32.90 19.31 -3.41
C MET A 20 33.12 20.79 -3.07
N ALA A 21 32.80 21.09 -1.79
CA ALA A 21 33.45 21.99 -0.80
C ALA A 21 32.46 23.02 -0.18
N ASP A 22 32.41 23.29 1.13
CA ASP A 22 32.92 22.62 2.32
C ASP A 22 32.10 23.11 3.54
N VAL A 23 32.22 22.40 4.65
CA VAL A 23 31.43 22.46 5.89
C VAL A 23 31.91 23.55 6.85
N HIS A 24 30.99 24.12 7.65
CA HIS A 24 31.28 24.43 9.05
C HIS A 24 30.07 24.16 9.97
N ASP A 25 30.35 23.40 11.03
CA ASP A 25 29.48 22.89 12.10
C ASP A 25 28.83 23.95 13.00
N VAL A 26 27.59 23.70 13.46
CA VAL A 26 27.15 23.97 14.86
C VAL A 26 26.05 22.98 15.32
N VAL A 27 26.30 22.38 16.49
CA VAL A 27 25.51 21.47 17.35
C VAL A 27 24.06 21.93 17.63
N PRO A 28 23.07 21.00 17.76
CA PRO A 28 21.65 21.34 17.92
C PRO A 28 21.31 21.80 19.35
N SER A 29 20.93 23.06 19.53
CA SER A 29 20.32 23.55 20.77
C SER A 29 18.79 23.62 20.66
N ARG A 30 18.11 23.28 21.76
CA ARG A 30 16.66 23.31 21.98
C ARG A 30 15.97 24.44 21.22
N ARG A 31 14.87 24.12 20.52
CA ARG A 31 14.01 25.07 19.77
C ARG A 31 13.51 26.20 20.67
N LYS A 32 14.27 27.29 20.79
CA LYS A 32 13.75 28.61 21.13
C LYS A 32 13.12 29.16 19.86
N GLY A 33 11.90 29.70 19.96
CA GLY A 33 11.24 30.38 18.83
C GLY A 33 12.19 31.37 18.14
N ARG A 34 11.97 31.58 16.83
CA ARG A 34 12.82 32.42 15.97
C ARG A 34 13.18 33.73 16.69
N PRO A 35 14.46 34.02 16.96
CA PRO A 35 14.87 35.30 17.50
C PRO A 35 14.39 36.41 16.55
N PRO A 36 13.98 37.58 17.07
CA PRO A 36 13.64 38.70 16.21
C PRO A 36 14.87 39.04 15.35
N PHE A 37 14.69 39.02 14.03
CA PHE A 37 15.74 39.36 13.08
C PHE A 37 16.19 40.80 13.32
N LYS A 38 17.39 41.00 13.90
CA LYS A 38 17.87 42.34 14.31
C LYS A 38 18.50 43.16 13.18
N TYR A 39 18.81 42.57 12.02
CA TYR A 39 19.57 43.22 10.94
C TYR A 39 18.96 43.03 9.55
N GLY A 40 17.68 43.39 9.40
CA GLY A 40 17.03 43.60 8.10
C GLY A 40 16.08 44.79 8.19
N LYS A 41 15.63 45.31 7.04
CA LYS A 41 14.56 46.34 7.03
C LYS A 41 13.44 45.85 7.93
N LYS A 42 13.19 46.57 9.03
CA LYS A 42 12.09 46.27 9.96
C LYS A 42 10.83 46.15 9.12
N SER A 43 10.04 45.09 9.32
CA SER A 43 8.74 44.95 8.66
C SER A 43 7.97 46.25 8.86
N HIS A 44 7.42 46.83 7.79
CA HIS A 44 6.56 48.01 7.90
C HIS A 44 5.57 47.81 9.05
N VAL A 45 5.63 48.70 10.05
CA VAL A 45 4.67 48.65 11.16
C VAL A 45 3.30 48.76 10.52
N ARG A 46 2.47 47.71 10.66
CA ARG A 46 1.09 47.77 10.17
C ARG A 46 0.37 48.86 10.96
N LEU A 47 0.22 50.03 10.34
CA LEU A 47 -0.45 51.19 10.92
C LEU A 47 -1.94 50.90 11.24
N PHE A 48 -2.51 49.87 10.61
CA PHE A 48 -3.90 49.47 10.77
C PHE A 48 -4.02 48.00 11.19
N LYS A 49 -4.65 47.75 12.34
CA LYS A 49 -5.06 46.40 12.78
C LYS A 49 -6.49 46.13 12.27
N ASN A 50 -6.61 45.52 11.09
CA ASN A 50 -7.91 45.07 10.59
C ASN A 50 -8.35 43.82 11.37
N LYS A 51 -9.37 43.94 12.22
CA LYS A 51 -10.09 42.78 12.77
C LYS A 51 -10.98 42.21 11.66
N THR A 52 -10.64 41.01 11.18
CA THR A 52 -11.47 40.23 10.26
C THR A 52 -12.33 39.25 11.06
N VAL A 53 -13.60 39.17 10.68
CA VAL A 53 -14.61 38.27 11.25
C VAL A 53 -14.91 37.16 10.25
N ASP A 54 -15.36 36.01 10.72
CA ASP A 54 -15.69 34.87 9.86
C ASP A 54 -17.02 35.05 9.12
N TYR A 55 -17.28 34.19 8.14
CA TYR A 55 -18.50 34.27 7.33
C TYR A 55 -19.78 33.99 8.12
N GLN A 56 -19.71 33.12 9.15
CA GLN A 56 -20.84 32.89 10.06
C GLN A 56 -21.25 34.16 10.80
N HIS A 57 -20.28 34.90 11.35
CA HIS A 57 -20.52 36.17 12.01
C HIS A 57 -21.02 37.24 11.05
N GLN A 58 -20.49 37.27 9.82
CA GLN A 58 -21.00 38.20 8.80
C GLN A 58 -22.47 37.91 8.47
N LEU A 59 -22.85 36.63 8.33
CA LEU A 59 -24.23 36.24 8.05
C LEU A 59 -25.18 36.58 9.21
N SER A 60 -24.77 36.32 10.46
CA SER A 60 -25.59 36.66 11.64
C SER A 60 -25.82 38.17 11.76
N VAL A 61 -24.81 38.98 11.45
CA VAL A 61 -24.94 40.44 11.39
C VAL A 61 -25.90 40.88 10.28
N ILE A 62 -25.84 40.27 9.09
CA ILE A 62 -26.77 40.57 8.00
C ILE A 62 -28.21 40.27 8.41
N HIS A 63 -28.47 39.11 9.03
CA HIS A 63 -29.81 38.76 9.52
C HIS A 63 -30.28 39.74 10.58
N ARG A 64 -29.43 40.06 11.56
CA ARG A 64 -29.80 41.00 12.63
C ARG A 64 -30.13 42.39 12.11
N VAL A 65 -29.37 42.89 11.14
CA VAL A 65 -29.64 44.20 10.50
C VAL A 65 -30.95 44.17 9.71
N ALA A 66 -31.30 43.04 9.08
CA ALA A 66 -32.58 42.88 8.41
C ALA A 66 -33.77 42.89 9.39
N GLU A 67 -33.58 42.39 10.62
CA GLU A 67 -34.62 42.39 11.67
C GLU A 67 -34.83 43.76 12.33
N VAL A 68 -33.74 44.42 12.76
CA VAL A 68 -33.85 45.63 13.62
C VAL A 68 -33.49 46.93 12.90
N GLY A 69 -32.98 46.85 11.67
CA GLY A 69 -32.47 47.99 10.92
C GLY A 69 -31.06 48.41 11.34
N MET A 70 -30.35 49.09 10.43
CA MET A 70 -28.93 49.46 10.61
C MET A 70 -28.68 50.35 11.84
N SER A 71 -29.56 51.31 12.12
CA SER A 71 -29.38 52.23 13.25
C SER A 71 -29.42 51.49 14.58
N ALA A 72 -30.50 50.74 14.84
CA ALA A 72 -30.68 49.99 16.08
C ALA A 72 -29.64 48.87 16.24
N PHE A 73 -29.20 48.25 15.12
CA PHE A 73 -28.09 47.31 15.15
C PHE A 73 -26.81 47.98 15.65
N LEU A 74 -26.45 49.15 15.13
CA LEU A 74 -25.24 49.85 15.55
C LEU A 74 -25.32 50.33 17.01
N ASP A 75 -26.51 50.74 17.48
CA ASP A 75 -26.74 51.14 18.87
C ASP A 75 -26.41 50.02 19.85
N GLY A 76 -26.74 48.76 19.54
CA GLY A 76 -26.35 47.60 20.35
C GLY A 76 -24.92 47.11 20.09
N TYR A 77 -24.56 46.90 18.81
CA TYR A 77 -23.30 46.25 18.41
C TYR A 77 -22.07 47.13 18.64
N SER A 78 -22.26 48.45 18.67
CA SER A 78 -21.21 49.46 18.81
C SER A 78 -21.60 50.56 19.80
N ALA A 79 -22.24 50.19 20.91
CA ALA A 79 -22.72 51.10 21.96
C ALA A 79 -21.61 52.01 22.52
N ASN A 80 -20.40 51.47 22.73
CA ASN A 80 -19.26 52.18 23.32
C ASN A 80 -18.22 52.64 22.28
N ALA A 81 -18.59 52.66 20.99
CA ALA A 81 -17.66 53.00 19.91
C ALA A 81 -17.70 54.49 19.55
N THR A 82 -16.58 55.06 19.13
CA THR A 82 -16.54 56.45 18.66
C THR A 82 -17.38 56.62 17.38
N PRO A 83 -17.85 57.84 17.04
CA PRO A 83 -18.62 58.07 15.81
C PRO A 83 -17.92 57.55 14.55
N THR A 84 -16.59 57.69 14.47
CA THR A 84 -15.77 57.17 13.36
C THR A 84 -15.76 55.64 13.30
N GLN A 85 -15.70 54.96 14.45
CA GLN A 85 -15.75 53.50 14.52
C GLN A 85 -17.14 52.96 14.17
N ARG A 86 -18.19 53.66 14.60
CA ARG A 86 -19.58 53.36 14.21
C ARG A 86 -19.76 53.48 12.70
N ASP A 87 -19.28 54.57 12.09
CA ASP A 87 -19.36 54.75 10.64
C ASP A 87 -18.52 53.71 9.86
N THR A 88 -17.35 53.35 10.38
CA THR A 88 -16.51 52.28 9.81
C THR A 88 -17.23 50.93 9.85
N THR A 89 -17.91 50.62 10.96
CA THR A 89 -18.71 49.40 11.11
C THR A 89 -19.89 49.40 10.15
N ARG A 90 -20.63 50.52 10.08
CA ARG A 90 -21.74 50.72 9.13
C ARG A 90 -21.31 50.43 7.69
N LYS A 91 -20.19 51.01 7.25
CA LYS A 91 -19.63 50.78 5.90
C LYS A 91 -19.26 49.32 5.65
N LYS A 92 -18.66 48.63 6.64
CA LYS A 92 -18.34 47.20 6.55
C LYS A 92 -19.58 46.34 6.40
N VAL A 93 -20.61 46.60 7.21
CA VAL A 93 -21.87 45.85 7.17
C VAL A 93 -22.57 46.05 5.83
N TYR A 94 -22.63 47.27 5.29
CA TYR A 94 -23.14 47.48 3.94
C TYR A 94 -22.33 46.74 2.87
N GLY A 95 -21.00 46.68 3.02
CA GLY A 95 -20.14 45.85 2.16
C GLY A 95 -20.51 44.36 2.21
N TRP A 96 -20.78 43.82 3.39
CA TRP A 96 -21.26 42.44 3.56
C TRP A 96 -22.64 42.24 2.96
N MET A 97 -23.58 43.16 3.20
CA MET A 97 -24.93 43.09 2.61
C MET A 97 -24.90 43.08 1.07
N LYS A 98 -23.96 43.80 0.45
CA LYS A 98 -23.77 43.78 -1.01
C LYS A 98 -23.29 42.41 -1.53
N GLN A 99 -22.64 41.60 -0.67
CA GLN A 99 -22.12 40.27 -0.98
C GLN A 99 -22.92 39.16 -0.25
N LYS A 100 -24.18 39.43 0.13
CA LYS A 100 -25.00 38.55 0.97
C LYS A 100 -25.05 37.12 0.45
N ASP A 101 -25.33 36.92 -0.84
CA ASP A 101 -25.51 35.58 -1.41
C ASP A 101 -24.24 34.73 -1.30
N HIS A 102 -23.08 35.32 -1.59
CA HIS A 102 -21.78 34.67 -1.44
C HIS A 102 -21.45 34.35 0.03
N ILE A 103 -21.74 35.28 0.94
CA ILE A 103 -21.54 35.08 2.38
C ILE A 103 -22.45 33.95 2.87
N GLN A 104 -23.70 33.90 2.42
CA GLN A 104 -24.67 32.87 2.79
C GLN A 104 -24.25 31.49 2.27
N GLU A 105 -23.78 31.38 1.03
CA GLU A 105 -23.25 30.14 0.46
C GLU A 105 -22.07 29.59 1.28
N ILE A 106 -21.12 30.44 1.65
CA ILE A 106 -19.94 30.01 2.43
C ILE A 106 -20.29 29.70 3.89
N ALA A 107 -21.17 30.51 4.50
CA ALA A 107 -21.51 30.39 5.91
C ALA A 107 -22.42 29.20 6.23
N THR A 108 -23.23 28.74 5.27
CA THR A 108 -24.11 27.57 5.43
C THR A 108 -23.37 26.23 5.38
N THR A 109 -22.11 26.23 4.91
CA THR A 109 -21.26 25.03 4.89
C THR A 109 -20.40 24.96 6.14
N ALA A 110 -20.57 23.92 6.98
CA ALA A 110 -19.87 23.76 8.26
C ALA A 110 -18.34 23.88 8.16
N ARG A 111 -17.74 23.33 7.09
CA ARG A 111 -16.29 23.36 6.85
C ARG A 111 -15.74 24.76 6.55
N THR A 112 -16.57 25.69 6.06
CA THR A 112 -16.12 27.01 5.59
C THR A 112 -16.71 28.18 6.37
N ALA A 113 -17.66 27.94 7.27
CA ALA A 113 -18.35 28.96 8.05
C ALA A 113 -17.40 29.83 8.89
N HIS A 114 -16.37 29.22 9.47
CA HIS A 114 -15.34 29.92 10.27
C HIS A 114 -14.20 30.54 9.46
N HIS A 115 -14.24 30.44 8.13
CA HIS A 115 -13.25 31.11 7.29
C HIS A 115 -13.43 32.63 7.35
N LYS A 116 -12.32 33.37 7.35
CA LYS A 116 -12.30 34.85 7.32
C LYS A 116 -12.06 35.42 5.93
N CYS A 117 -11.76 34.55 4.97
CA CYS A 117 -11.48 34.87 3.58
C CYS A 117 -11.62 33.60 2.75
N ALA A 118 -12.32 33.68 1.63
CA ALA A 118 -12.35 32.66 0.61
C ALA A 118 -11.82 33.24 -0.70
N ARG A 119 -11.01 32.46 -1.42
CA ARG A 119 -10.61 32.76 -2.79
C ARG A 119 -11.17 31.67 -3.67
N THR A 120 -11.70 32.05 -4.83
CA THR A 120 -12.09 31.08 -5.84
C THR A 120 -10.88 30.24 -6.23
N ARG A 121 -11.13 28.96 -6.53
CA ARG A 121 -10.15 28.06 -7.13
C ARG A 121 -9.56 28.77 -8.35
N TRP A 122 -8.24 28.65 -8.55
CA TRP A 122 -7.46 29.35 -9.60
C TRP A 122 -7.07 30.80 -9.33
N THR A 123 -7.47 31.39 -8.20
CA THR A 123 -7.08 32.77 -7.87
C THR A 123 -5.69 32.87 -7.25
N GLY A 124 -4.81 33.65 -7.87
CA GLY A 124 -3.46 33.95 -7.36
C GLY A 124 -2.49 32.78 -7.49
N THR A 125 -2.59 32.00 -8.57
CA THR A 125 -1.56 31.03 -8.93
C THR A 125 -0.29 31.76 -9.36
N THR A 126 0.86 31.26 -8.90
CA THR A 126 2.17 31.86 -9.19
C THR A 126 2.61 31.58 -10.63
N LEU A 127 2.23 30.42 -11.18
CA LEU A 127 2.35 30.10 -12.60
C LEU A 127 1.06 30.54 -13.30
N PRO A 128 1.12 31.15 -14.49
CA PRO A 128 -0.09 31.55 -15.17
C PRO A 128 -0.92 30.33 -15.61
N PRO A 129 -2.27 30.44 -15.67
CA PRO A 129 -3.15 29.28 -15.80
C PRO A 129 -2.96 28.48 -17.09
N VAL A 130 -2.56 29.14 -18.19
CA VAL A 130 -2.41 28.49 -19.50
C VAL A 130 -1.24 27.51 -19.48
N GLU A 131 -0.16 27.90 -18.84
CA GLU A 131 1.09 27.15 -18.73
C GLU A 131 0.98 26.06 -17.67
N GLU A 132 0.28 26.34 -16.57
CA GLU A 132 -0.09 25.31 -15.61
C GLU A 132 -0.95 24.21 -16.26
N GLU A 133 -1.89 24.58 -17.13
CA GLU A 133 -2.69 23.63 -17.92
C GLU A 133 -1.86 22.84 -18.94
N GLN A 134 -0.87 23.47 -19.58
CA GLN A 134 0.07 22.76 -20.46
C GLN A 134 0.89 21.72 -19.70
N LEU A 135 1.35 22.07 -18.50
CA LEU A 135 2.05 21.14 -17.62
C LEU A 135 1.15 19.97 -17.22
N ALA A 136 -0.14 20.21 -16.95
CA ALA A 136 -1.10 19.13 -16.69
C ALA A 136 -1.30 18.21 -17.91
N ARG A 137 -1.40 18.76 -19.13
CA ARG A 137 -1.47 17.96 -20.37
C ARG A 137 -0.20 17.14 -20.58
N TRP A 138 0.97 17.69 -20.27
CA TRP A 138 2.23 16.95 -20.31
C TRP A 138 2.22 15.76 -19.34
N VAL A 139 1.76 15.95 -18.10
CA VAL A 139 1.61 14.85 -17.12
C VAL A 139 0.70 13.76 -17.68
N LEU A 140 -0.47 14.13 -18.22
CA LEU A 140 -1.42 13.19 -18.79
C LEU A 140 -0.85 12.46 -20.02
N GLY A 141 -0.11 13.16 -20.88
CA GLY A 141 0.57 12.58 -22.05
C GLY A 141 1.62 11.54 -21.66
N MET A 142 2.50 11.87 -20.71
CA MET A 142 3.49 10.91 -20.18
C MET A 142 2.80 9.69 -19.57
N ARG A 143 1.69 9.88 -18.83
CA ARG A 143 0.92 8.76 -18.27
C ARG A 143 0.22 7.93 -19.33
N LYS A 144 -0.29 8.53 -20.41
CA LYS A 144 -0.87 7.84 -21.57
C LYS A 144 0.17 6.94 -22.26
N ASP A 145 1.41 7.39 -22.32
CA ASP A 145 2.54 6.63 -22.89
C ASP A 145 3.13 5.61 -21.89
N GLY A 146 2.50 5.40 -20.73
CA GLY A 146 2.97 4.49 -19.69
C GLY A 146 4.19 4.98 -18.89
N ILE A 147 4.69 6.18 -19.19
CA ILE A 147 5.88 6.75 -18.56
C ILE A 147 5.51 7.26 -17.15
N PRO A 148 6.20 6.81 -16.09
CA PRO A 148 5.93 7.31 -14.74
C PRO A 148 6.37 8.77 -14.61
N VAL A 149 5.48 9.61 -14.10
CA VAL A 149 5.80 11.01 -13.76
C VAL A 149 6.06 11.10 -12.26
N THR A 150 7.32 11.33 -11.88
CA THR A 150 7.71 11.48 -10.48
C THR A 150 7.51 12.92 -10.00
N TYR A 151 7.51 13.11 -8.67
CA TYR A 151 7.51 14.44 -8.06
C TYR A 151 8.66 15.32 -8.58
N HIS A 152 9.86 14.73 -8.73
CA HIS A 152 11.03 15.44 -9.21
C HIS A 152 10.87 15.90 -10.66
N MET A 153 10.38 15.02 -11.54
CA MET A 153 10.12 15.38 -12.94
C MET A 153 9.09 16.50 -13.06
N LEU A 154 7.98 16.43 -12.31
CA LEU A 154 6.98 17.50 -12.29
C LEU A 154 7.58 18.82 -11.78
N ARG A 155 8.45 18.78 -10.78
CA ARG A 155 9.12 19.97 -10.25
C ARG A 155 10.06 20.60 -11.29
N VAL A 156 10.86 19.80 -11.98
CA VAL A 156 11.78 20.28 -13.02
C VAL A 156 11.01 20.92 -14.17
N MET A 157 10.00 20.22 -14.70
CA MET A 157 9.17 20.75 -15.78
C MET A 157 8.45 22.04 -15.37
N ALA A 158 7.98 22.15 -14.12
CA ALA A 158 7.36 23.37 -13.62
C ALA A 158 8.35 24.55 -13.54
N LEU A 159 9.59 24.30 -13.14
CA LEU A 159 10.64 25.33 -13.10
C LEU A 159 11.05 25.77 -14.51
N GLU A 160 11.21 24.84 -15.44
CA GLU A 160 11.45 25.16 -16.86
C GLU A 160 10.31 26.00 -17.43
N THR A 161 9.06 25.58 -17.21
CA THR A 161 7.88 26.35 -17.62
C THR A 161 7.87 27.76 -17.02
N ALA A 162 8.33 27.92 -15.77
CA ALA A 162 8.42 29.22 -15.12
C ALA A 162 9.50 30.11 -15.73
N ILE A 163 10.66 29.54 -16.08
CA ILE A 163 11.73 30.25 -16.80
C ILE A 163 11.22 30.73 -18.16
N ASP A 164 10.48 29.90 -18.88
CA ASP A 164 9.95 30.21 -20.21
C ASP A 164 8.95 31.40 -20.18
N VAL A 165 8.20 31.56 -19.10
CA VAL A 165 7.31 32.72 -18.89
C VAL A 165 8.00 33.91 -18.21
N GLY A 166 9.31 33.85 -18.00
CA GLY A 166 10.12 34.94 -17.45
C GLY A 166 10.04 35.10 -15.93
N LEU A 167 9.61 34.07 -15.20
CA LEU A 167 9.63 34.07 -13.73
C LEU A 167 11.03 33.71 -13.22
N THR A 168 11.49 34.46 -12.23
CA THR A 168 12.76 34.19 -11.56
C THR A 168 12.63 33.08 -10.51
N GLU A 169 13.74 32.47 -10.10
CA GLU A 169 13.75 31.43 -9.04
C GLU A 169 13.19 31.94 -7.70
N ASP A 170 13.26 33.25 -7.43
CA ASP A 170 12.67 33.83 -6.24
C ASP A 170 11.15 34.01 -6.31
N GLU A 171 10.61 34.15 -7.52
CA GLU A 171 9.18 34.28 -7.78
C GLU A 171 8.49 32.93 -7.86
N PHE A 172 9.14 31.91 -8.43
CA PHE A 172 8.57 30.56 -8.57
C PHE A 172 9.56 29.45 -8.19
N LYS A 173 9.26 28.75 -7.10
CA LYS A 173 10.14 27.70 -6.53
C LYS A 173 9.70 26.27 -6.81
N ALA A 174 8.57 26.09 -7.51
CA ALA A 174 7.86 24.81 -7.62
C ALA A 174 7.82 24.07 -6.26
N SER A 175 7.43 24.80 -5.22
CA SER A 175 7.48 24.30 -3.84
C SER A 175 6.55 23.11 -3.64
N TRP A 176 6.78 22.34 -2.57
CA TRP A 176 5.89 21.23 -2.20
C TRP A 176 4.43 21.70 -2.08
N THR A 177 4.18 22.86 -1.48
CA THR A 177 2.83 23.44 -1.35
C THR A 177 2.22 23.80 -2.71
N TRP A 178 3.01 24.31 -3.65
CA TRP A 178 2.54 24.57 -5.00
C TRP A 178 2.18 23.27 -5.73
N ILE A 179 3.02 22.24 -5.65
CA ILE A 179 2.78 20.93 -6.28
C ILE A 179 1.51 20.26 -5.73
N GLN A 180 1.26 20.32 -4.41
CA GLN A 180 -0.01 19.82 -3.85
C GLN A 180 -1.21 20.63 -4.35
N GLY A 181 -1.04 21.95 -4.50
CA GLY A 181 -2.05 22.82 -5.10
C GLY A 181 -2.35 22.44 -6.55
N PHE A 182 -1.32 22.27 -7.37
CA PHE A 182 -1.39 21.83 -8.77
C PHE A 182 -2.16 20.51 -8.88
N LYS A 183 -1.74 19.50 -8.11
CA LYS A 183 -2.43 18.20 -8.04
C LYS A 183 -3.91 18.35 -7.74
N ARG A 184 -4.25 19.11 -6.69
CA ARG A 184 -5.65 19.34 -6.30
C ARG A 184 -6.43 20.05 -7.41
N ARG A 185 -5.82 21.04 -8.08
CA ARG A 185 -6.45 21.82 -9.15
C ARG A 185 -6.74 20.98 -10.39
N HIS A 186 -5.85 20.06 -10.76
CA HIS A 186 -6.00 19.21 -11.94
C HIS A 186 -6.49 17.77 -11.65
N GLY A 187 -6.91 17.47 -10.42
CA GLY A 187 -7.45 16.14 -10.06
C GLY A 187 -6.41 15.02 -10.08
N LEU A 188 -5.13 15.34 -9.82
CA LEU A 188 -4.03 14.38 -9.85
C LEU A 188 -3.70 13.87 -8.44
N SER A 189 -3.40 12.58 -8.32
CA SER A 189 -2.93 11.96 -7.08
C SER A 189 -1.64 11.17 -7.33
N LEU A 190 -0.81 11.04 -6.30
CA LEU A 190 0.31 10.10 -6.36
C LEU A 190 -0.28 8.73 -6.07
N ARG A 191 -0.13 7.79 -7.00
CA ARG A 191 -0.58 6.41 -6.85
C ARG A 191 0.63 5.51 -6.72
N SER A 192 0.54 4.49 -5.87
CA SER A 192 1.54 3.44 -5.84
C SER A 192 1.53 2.69 -7.17
N LYS A 193 2.68 2.17 -7.59
CA LYS A 193 2.74 1.31 -8.78
C LYS A 193 1.92 0.07 -8.47
N THR A 194 0.82 -0.14 -9.20
CA THR A 194 0.00 -1.33 -9.00
C THR A 194 0.48 -2.50 -9.86
N ARG A 195 0.98 -2.29 -11.09
CA ARG A 195 1.43 -3.37 -12.01
C ARG A 195 2.50 -2.93 -13.03
N ILE A 196 3.34 -3.86 -13.48
CA ILE A 196 4.23 -3.73 -14.65
C ILE A 196 3.72 -4.76 -15.67
N GLY A 197 3.12 -4.32 -16.77
CA GLY A 197 2.66 -5.18 -17.86
C GLY A 197 2.47 -4.36 -19.13
N GLN A 198 2.78 -4.96 -20.29
CA GLN A 198 2.56 -4.36 -21.60
C GLN A 198 1.10 -4.44 -22.06
N ASP A 199 0.27 -5.20 -21.34
CA ASP A 199 -1.06 -5.61 -21.77
C ASP A 199 -2.13 -4.64 -21.23
N SER A 200 -3.10 -4.28 -22.07
CA SER A 200 -4.13 -3.30 -21.75
C SER A 200 -5.29 -3.92 -20.95
N THR A 201 -6.16 -3.08 -20.38
CA THR A 201 -7.39 -3.53 -19.72
C THR A 201 -8.38 -4.17 -20.70
N GLN A 202 -8.32 -3.78 -21.98
CA GLN A 202 -9.15 -4.37 -23.03
C GLN A 202 -8.71 -5.81 -23.34
N ASP A 203 -7.40 -6.04 -23.44
CA ASP A 203 -6.84 -7.38 -23.65
C ASP A 203 -7.25 -8.33 -22.50
N GLY A 204 -7.18 -7.83 -21.26
CA GLY A 204 -7.64 -8.60 -20.10
C GLY A 204 -9.12 -8.97 -20.14
N THR A 205 -9.99 -8.06 -20.63
CA THR A 205 -11.43 -8.31 -20.74
C THR A 205 -11.74 -9.39 -21.77
N VAL A 206 -11.06 -9.37 -22.91
CA VAL A 206 -11.21 -10.40 -23.96
C VAL A 206 -10.73 -11.75 -23.42
N THR A 207 -9.53 -11.79 -22.83
CA THR A 207 -8.97 -13.02 -22.26
C THR A 207 -9.85 -13.59 -21.15
N LEU A 208 -10.53 -12.76 -20.36
CA LEU A 208 -11.48 -13.25 -19.36
C LEU A 208 -12.68 -13.95 -19.97
N ALA A 209 -13.28 -13.33 -20.98
CA ALA A 209 -14.46 -13.88 -21.64
C ALA A 209 -14.12 -15.24 -22.26
N GLU A 210 -13.01 -15.32 -22.99
CA GLU A 210 -12.54 -16.57 -23.60
C GLU A 210 -12.22 -17.64 -22.55
N PHE A 211 -11.57 -17.24 -21.45
CA PHE A 211 -11.19 -18.17 -20.40
C PHE A 211 -12.40 -18.69 -19.60
N SER A 212 -13.29 -17.80 -19.18
CA SER A 212 -14.50 -18.16 -18.44
C SER A 212 -15.41 -19.03 -19.29
N GLU A 213 -15.61 -18.70 -20.57
CA GLU A 213 -16.37 -19.54 -21.50
C GLU A 213 -15.78 -20.95 -21.58
N ARG A 214 -14.46 -21.07 -21.74
CA ARG A 214 -13.77 -22.37 -21.78
C ARG A 214 -13.99 -23.19 -20.52
N VAL A 215 -13.86 -22.58 -19.34
CA VAL A 215 -14.08 -23.27 -18.05
C VAL A 215 -15.54 -23.67 -17.86
N LEU A 216 -16.49 -22.79 -18.20
CA LEU A 216 -17.93 -23.09 -18.08
C LEU A 216 -18.37 -24.19 -19.06
N MET A 217 -17.88 -24.18 -20.30
CA MET A 217 -18.13 -25.26 -21.26
C MET A 217 -17.55 -26.59 -20.78
N CYS A 218 -16.34 -26.57 -20.19
CA CYS A 218 -15.73 -27.75 -19.57
C CYS A 218 -16.56 -28.28 -18.40
N THR A 219 -17.09 -27.37 -17.59
CA THR A 219 -17.97 -27.66 -16.45
C THR A 219 -19.24 -28.39 -16.91
N MET A 220 -19.93 -27.84 -17.92
CA MET A 220 -21.14 -28.45 -18.49
C MET A 220 -20.87 -29.80 -19.15
N ALA A 221 -19.78 -29.93 -19.91
CA ALA A 221 -19.44 -31.16 -20.63
C ALA A 221 -19.08 -32.33 -19.70
N ASN A 222 -18.63 -32.04 -18.47
CA ASN A 222 -18.16 -33.03 -17.51
C ASN A 222 -19.08 -33.19 -16.29
N ASP A 223 -20.28 -32.58 -16.31
CA ASP A 223 -21.22 -32.55 -15.18
C ASP A 223 -20.57 -32.14 -13.86
N VAL A 224 -19.74 -31.08 -13.89
CA VAL A 224 -19.02 -30.61 -12.70
C VAL A 224 -19.88 -29.63 -11.91
N ASP A 225 -20.07 -29.89 -10.62
CA ASP A 225 -20.84 -28.99 -9.74
C ASP A 225 -19.98 -27.87 -9.13
N VAL A 226 -18.70 -28.16 -8.90
CA VAL A 226 -17.82 -27.33 -8.07
C VAL A 226 -16.50 -27.08 -8.78
N ILE A 227 -16.14 -25.80 -8.88
CA ILE A 227 -14.86 -25.35 -9.41
C ILE A 227 -14.02 -24.86 -8.23
N TYR A 228 -12.79 -25.33 -8.16
CA TYR A 228 -11.80 -24.97 -7.16
C TYR A 228 -10.79 -24.01 -7.77
N ASN A 229 -10.37 -22.98 -7.03
CA ASN A 229 -9.19 -22.20 -7.37
C ASN A 229 -8.18 -22.28 -6.24
N ALA A 230 -6.93 -22.51 -6.61
CA ALA A 230 -5.79 -22.46 -5.71
C ALA A 230 -4.73 -21.49 -6.21
N ASP A 231 -4.06 -20.83 -5.26
CA ASP A 231 -3.00 -19.88 -5.57
C ASP A 231 -1.93 -19.80 -4.49
N GLN A 232 -0.70 -19.51 -4.91
CA GLN A 232 0.45 -19.38 -4.04
C GLN A 232 0.70 -17.93 -3.67
N THR A 233 0.76 -17.63 -2.37
CA THR A 233 1.19 -16.33 -1.87
C THR A 233 2.44 -16.42 -1.01
N ALA A 234 3.36 -15.47 -1.18
CA ALA A 234 4.56 -15.37 -0.38
C ALA A 234 4.30 -14.55 0.88
N VAL A 235 4.49 -15.17 2.05
CA VAL A 235 4.38 -14.51 3.35
C VAL A 235 5.77 -14.25 3.92
N ASN A 236 6.17 -12.99 3.99
CA ASN A 236 7.50 -12.61 4.48
C ASN A 236 7.54 -12.62 6.01
N TYR A 237 8.65 -13.08 6.60
CA TYR A 237 8.87 -13.04 8.05
C TYR A 237 9.05 -11.61 8.58
N GLU A 238 9.43 -10.67 7.73
CA GLU A 238 9.64 -9.27 8.10
C GLU A 238 9.17 -8.38 6.95
N TYR A 239 8.24 -7.46 7.25
CA TYR A 239 7.78 -6.46 6.28
C TYR A 239 8.42 -5.12 6.63
N LEU A 240 9.43 -4.71 5.85
CA LEU A 240 10.01 -3.36 5.97
C LEU A 240 9.26 -2.41 5.04
N PRO A 241 8.81 -1.24 5.51
CA PRO A 241 8.28 -0.20 4.63
C PRO A 241 9.26 0.11 3.50
N SER A 242 8.79 0.10 2.26
CA SER A 242 9.62 0.38 1.08
C SER A 242 10.15 1.82 1.01
N LYS A 243 9.64 2.70 1.88
CA LYS A 243 10.02 4.11 2.01
C LYS A 243 10.09 4.46 3.49
N THR A 244 11.19 5.10 3.90
CA THR A 244 11.35 5.66 5.23
C THR A 244 11.78 7.11 5.13
N LEU A 245 11.39 7.92 6.11
CA LEU A 245 11.78 9.33 6.19
C LEU A 245 13.21 9.39 6.75
N ASN A 246 14.16 9.86 5.95
CA ASN A 246 15.55 10.01 6.34
C ASN A 246 16.07 11.43 6.06
N PRO A 247 17.13 11.90 6.74
CA PRO A 247 17.74 13.19 6.46
C PRO A 247 18.16 13.31 4.98
N THR A 248 18.01 14.51 4.42
CA THR A 248 18.37 14.77 3.02
C THR A 248 19.90 14.66 2.85
N LYS A 249 20.35 13.95 1.80
CA LYS A 249 21.76 13.67 1.41
C LYS A 249 22.44 12.47 2.09
N ASP A 250 21.72 11.64 2.85
CA ASP A 250 22.25 10.33 3.25
C ASP A 250 22.29 9.37 2.05
N ASN A 251 23.49 8.93 1.67
CA ASN A 251 23.67 7.95 0.58
C ASN A 251 23.23 6.54 0.96
N THR A 252 23.10 6.26 2.26
CA THR A 252 22.74 4.95 2.80
C THR A 252 21.76 5.13 3.95
N VAL A 253 20.57 4.53 3.81
CA VAL A 253 19.54 4.52 4.86
C VAL A 253 19.64 3.21 5.63
N TRP A 254 20.10 3.27 6.88
CA TRP A 254 20.16 2.10 7.75
C TRP A 254 18.80 1.87 8.42
N VAL A 255 18.11 0.83 7.98
CA VAL A 255 16.91 0.33 8.66
C VAL A 255 17.35 -0.83 9.55
N LYS A 256 17.08 -0.74 10.85
CA LYS A 256 17.30 -1.86 11.77
C LYS A 256 16.36 -2.98 11.33
N CYS A 257 16.96 -4.08 10.89
CA CYS A 257 16.30 -5.24 10.32
C CYS A 257 16.71 -6.45 11.17
N GLY A 258 15.78 -7.36 11.45
CA GLY A 258 16.04 -8.60 12.19
C GLY A 258 16.87 -9.64 11.42
N GLY A 259 17.44 -9.28 10.27
CA GLY A 259 18.20 -10.16 9.38
C GLY A 259 17.34 -11.13 8.57
N LYS A 260 16.00 -11.05 8.68
CA LYS A 260 15.05 -12.02 8.11
C LYS A 260 14.18 -11.48 6.97
N THR A 261 14.51 -10.30 6.43
CA THR A 261 13.76 -9.68 5.30
C THR A 261 13.71 -10.55 4.03
N LYS A 262 14.60 -11.54 3.91
CA LYS A 262 14.61 -12.53 2.80
C LYS A 262 14.05 -13.90 3.21
N GLU A 263 13.65 -14.09 4.45
CA GLU A 263 12.96 -15.30 4.90
C GLU A 263 11.47 -15.15 4.60
N ARG A 264 10.92 -16.14 3.90
CA ARG A 264 9.51 -16.21 3.52
C ARG A 264 8.98 -17.62 3.75
N ALA A 265 7.70 -17.72 4.04
CA ALA A 265 6.92 -18.93 3.82
C ALA A 265 6.14 -18.78 2.51
N THR A 266 5.76 -19.89 1.90
CA THR A 266 4.76 -19.92 0.82
C THR A 266 3.48 -20.51 1.39
N ALA A 267 2.36 -19.85 1.20
CA ALA A 267 1.05 -20.40 1.52
C ALA A 267 0.31 -20.69 0.20
N MET A 268 -0.25 -21.88 0.07
CA MET A 268 -1.19 -22.24 -0.98
C MET A 268 -2.60 -22.14 -0.42
N LEU A 269 -3.38 -21.18 -0.95
CA LEU A 269 -4.78 -20.99 -0.64
C LEU A 269 -5.63 -21.91 -1.53
N LEU A 270 -6.77 -22.37 -1.02
CA LEU A 270 -7.74 -23.16 -1.80
C LEU A 270 -9.15 -22.80 -1.34
N ALA A 271 -9.99 -22.38 -2.29
CA ALA A 271 -11.42 -22.21 -2.07
C ALA A 271 -12.22 -22.62 -3.32
N ASP A 272 -13.53 -22.79 -3.17
CA ASP A 272 -14.40 -23.26 -4.24
C ASP A 272 -15.59 -22.33 -4.51
N THR A 273 -16.33 -22.61 -5.59
CA THR A 273 -17.48 -21.83 -6.06
C THR A 273 -18.66 -21.79 -5.09
N THR A 274 -18.66 -22.61 -4.04
CA THR A 274 -19.66 -22.53 -2.95
C THR A 274 -19.27 -21.48 -1.90
N GLY A 275 -18.06 -20.91 -1.99
CA GLY A 275 -17.50 -20.01 -0.99
C GLY A 275 -16.70 -20.72 0.10
N LYS A 276 -16.68 -22.07 0.09
CA LYS A 276 -15.97 -22.87 1.09
C LYS A 276 -14.46 -22.74 0.93
N LYS A 277 -13.81 -22.42 2.04
CA LYS A 277 -12.35 -22.41 2.20
C LYS A 277 -11.87 -23.79 2.63
N HIS A 278 -10.72 -24.21 2.13
CA HIS A 278 -10.12 -25.51 2.43
C HIS A 278 -8.82 -25.34 3.24
N PRO A 279 -8.34 -26.41 3.91
CA PRO A 279 -7.09 -26.40 4.66
C PRO A 279 -5.90 -25.84 3.86
N LEU A 280 -5.08 -25.02 4.51
CA LEU A 280 -3.91 -24.42 3.87
C LEU A 280 -2.76 -25.41 3.69
N PHE A 281 -1.96 -25.22 2.64
CA PHE A 281 -0.63 -25.81 2.53
C PHE A 281 0.44 -24.73 2.73
N LEU A 282 1.27 -24.89 3.77
CA LEU A 282 2.35 -23.96 4.10
C LEU A 282 3.69 -24.61 3.79
N VAL A 283 4.56 -23.89 3.08
CA VAL A 283 5.94 -24.31 2.81
C VAL A 283 6.89 -23.38 3.55
N MET A 284 7.65 -23.93 4.48
CA MET A 284 8.59 -23.20 5.31
C MET A 284 10.03 -23.60 5.01
N LYS A 285 10.94 -22.67 5.28
CA LYS A 285 12.37 -22.94 5.11
C LYS A 285 12.84 -23.98 6.12
N SER A 286 13.51 -25.04 5.64
CA SER A 286 14.08 -26.13 6.46
C SER A 286 15.45 -26.52 5.91
N LYS A 287 16.44 -26.73 6.80
CA LYS A 287 17.78 -27.18 6.38
C LYS A 287 17.72 -28.64 5.93
N LYS A 288 18.27 -28.94 4.76
CA LYS A 288 18.41 -30.32 4.28
C LYS A 288 19.49 -31.04 5.09
N SER A 289 19.21 -32.29 5.48
CA SER A 289 20.23 -33.17 6.08
C SER A 289 21.33 -33.50 5.07
N LYS A 290 22.56 -33.70 5.55
CA LYS A 290 23.69 -34.16 4.72
C LYS A 290 23.70 -35.68 4.51
N ILE A 291 22.91 -36.42 5.28
CA ILE A 291 22.85 -37.89 5.28
C ILE A 291 21.67 -38.33 4.40
N LYS A 292 21.92 -39.14 3.37
CA LYS A 292 20.93 -39.48 2.33
C LYS A 292 19.72 -40.23 2.88
N GLU A 293 19.94 -41.17 3.77
CA GLU A 293 18.90 -41.99 4.41
C GLU A 293 17.97 -41.09 5.23
N ILE A 294 18.56 -40.17 6.02
CA ILE A 294 17.80 -39.19 6.80
C ILE A 294 17.06 -38.20 5.90
N VAL A 295 17.60 -37.85 4.72
CA VAL A 295 16.88 -37.02 3.74
C VAL A 295 15.63 -37.74 3.26
N GLN A 296 15.73 -39.03 2.92
CA GLN A 296 14.58 -39.80 2.47
C GLN A 296 13.52 -39.89 3.58
N ASP A 297 13.92 -40.25 4.80
CA ASP A 297 13.03 -40.30 5.96
C ASP A 297 12.35 -38.95 6.23
N ASN A 298 13.10 -37.86 6.12
CA ASN A 298 12.55 -36.53 6.33
C ASN A 298 11.49 -36.21 5.27
N LEU A 299 11.74 -36.54 4.00
CA LEU A 299 10.78 -36.28 2.91
C LEU A 299 9.52 -37.14 3.01
N THR A 300 9.64 -38.41 3.39
CA THR A 300 8.52 -39.35 3.44
C THR A 300 7.71 -39.24 4.73
N MET A 301 8.38 -39.15 5.88
CA MET A 301 7.73 -39.26 7.20
C MET A 301 7.57 -37.91 7.90
N ARG A 302 8.35 -36.89 7.53
CA ARG A 302 8.44 -35.62 8.27
C ARG A 302 8.25 -34.39 7.39
N GLN A 303 7.65 -34.57 6.21
CA GLN A 303 7.31 -33.50 5.27
C GLN A 303 8.48 -32.55 4.98
N GLY A 304 9.71 -33.05 4.96
CA GLY A 304 10.95 -32.31 4.71
C GLY A 304 11.55 -31.59 5.92
N PHE A 305 11.04 -31.82 7.12
CA PHE A 305 11.63 -31.37 8.38
C PHE A 305 12.56 -32.41 9.01
N GLY A 306 13.60 -31.94 9.69
CA GLY A 306 14.40 -32.80 10.57
C GLY A 306 13.63 -33.15 11.85
N ARG A 307 14.01 -34.25 12.51
CA ARG A 307 13.32 -34.80 13.69
C ARG A 307 12.94 -33.78 14.77
N GLN A 308 13.88 -32.91 15.16
CA GLN A 308 13.64 -31.89 16.20
C GLN A 308 12.64 -30.80 15.77
N VAL A 309 12.69 -30.38 14.51
CA VAL A 309 11.75 -29.36 13.99
C VAL A 309 10.38 -29.99 13.78
N TRP A 310 10.35 -31.24 13.31
CA TRP A 310 9.13 -32.00 13.10
C TRP A 310 8.28 -32.12 14.38
N SER A 311 8.89 -32.44 15.53
CA SER A 311 8.15 -32.54 16.80
C SER A 311 7.47 -31.24 17.24
N ALA A 312 7.95 -30.09 16.75
CA ALA A 312 7.31 -28.80 16.99
C ALA A 312 6.28 -28.43 15.91
N VAL A 313 6.44 -28.93 14.68
CA VAL A 313 5.58 -28.57 13.52
C VAL A 313 4.38 -29.49 13.40
N GLU A 314 4.53 -30.79 13.67
CA GLU A 314 3.46 -31.77 13.56
C GLU A 314 2.21 -31.40 14.37
N PRO A 315 2.31 -30.97 15.64
CA PRO A 315 1.12 -30.57 16.42
C PRO A 315 0.45 -29.30 15.87
N LEU A 316 1.17 -28.44 15.16
CA LEU A 316 0.61 -27.21 14.58
C LEU A 316 -0.35 -27.52 13.42
N GLN A 317 -0.09 -28.60 12.68
CA GLN A 317 -0.98 -29.02 11.58
C GLN A 317 -2.38 -29.37 12.10
N GLU A 318 -2.43 -30.14 13.19
CA GLU A 318 -3.69 -30.52 13.83
C GLU A 318 -4.35 -29.30 14.48
N ARG A 319 -3.58 -28.51 15.25
CA ARG A 319 -4.07 -27.33 15.95
C ARG A 319 -4.72 -26.30 15.02
N TYR A 320 -4.15 -26.08 13.84
CA TYR A 320 -4.61 -25.03 12.91
C TYR A 320 -5.31 -25.57 11.66
N GLY A 321 -5.53 -26.89 11.56
CA GLY A 321 -6.19 -27.50 10.42
C GLY A 321 -5.49 -27.20 9.09
N CYS A 322 -4.16 -27.34 9.04
CA CYS A 322 -3.36 -27.06 7.86
C CYS A 322 -2.29 -28.14 7.62
N ARG A 323 -1.66 -28.12 6.45
CA ARG A 323 -0.50 -28.96 6.14
C ARG A 323 0.75 -28.10 6.02
N ILE A 324 1.84 -28.52 6.67
CA ILE A 324 3.09 -27.77 6.74
C ILE A 324 4.22 -28.65 6.19
N PHE A 325 4.93 -28.12 5.20
CA PHE A 325 6.06 -28.77 4.55
C PHE A 325 7.32 -27.92 4.67
N GLY A 326 8.47 -28.59 4.69
CA GLY A 326 9.79 -27.98 4.85
C GLY A 326 10.68 -28.24 3.65
N ASN A 327 11.29 -27.21 3.08
CA ASN A 327 12.39 -27.39 2.14
C ASN A 327 13.40 -26.21 2.19
N PRO A 328 14.61 -26.34 1.62
CA PRO A 328 15.65 -25.31 1.77
C PRO A 328 15.31 -23.94 1.18
N THR A 329 14.37 -23.89 0.23
CA THR A 329 14.05 -22.70 -0.55
C THR A 329 12.73 -22.06 -0.12
N ALA A 330 11.89 -22.77 0.64
CA ALA A 330 10.50 -22.45 0.93
C ALA A 330 9.64 -22.27 -0.35
N TRP A 331 10.02 -22.92 -1.46
CA TRP A 331 9.29 -22.86 -2.73
C TRP A 331 8.43 -24.09 -2.96
N TRP A 332 7.34 -23.91 -3.73
CA TRP A 332 6.51 -25.01 -4.22
C TRP A 332 7.27 -25.88 -5.24
N ASN A 333 6.94 -27.17 -5.30
CA ASN A 333 7.53 -28.14 -6.24
C ASN A 333 6.50 -29.22 -6.60
N SER A 334 6.83 -30.08 -7.58
CA SER A 334 5.89 -31.09 -8.09
C SER A 334 5.46 -32.12 -7.04
N GLY A 335 6.35 -32.51 -6.14
CA GLY A 335 6.00 -33.40 -5.02
C GLY A 335 4.95 -32.79 -4.08
N LEU A 336 4.98 -31.46 -3.88
CA LEU A 336 3.95 -30.75 -3.14
C LEU A 336 2.63 -30.67 -3.92
N SER A 337 2.68 -30.52 -5.25
CA SER A 337 1.47 -30.60 -6.09
C SER A 337 0.78 -31.96 -5.96
N LEU A 338 1.54 -33.06 -5.98
CA LEU A 338 1.01 -34.42 -5.75
C LEU A 338 0.39 -34.57 -4.35
N ALA A 339 1.11 -34.14 -3.31
CA ALA A 339 0.62 -34.21 -1.94
C ALA A 339 -0.64 -33.34 -1.73
N PHE A 340 -0.74 -32.20 -2.41
CA PHE A 340 -1.90 -31.33 -2.42
C PHE A 340 -3.11 -32.01 -3.08
N LEU A 341 -2.92 -32.61 -4.25
CA LEU A 341 -3.98 -33.33 -4.95
C LEU A 341 -4.51 -34.50 -4.12
N GLU A 342 -3.63 -35.33 -3.59
CA GLU A 342 -4.01 -36.49 -2.77
C GLU A 342 -4.78 -36.05 -1.51
N TYR A 343 -4.30 -35.01 -0.82
CA TYR A 343 -4.92 -34.55 0.42
C TYR A 343 -6.31 -33.95 0.21
N HIS A 344 -6.47 -33.06 -0.78
CA HIS A 344 -7.74 -32.36 -1.00
C HIS A 344 -8.74 -33.16 -1.85
N PHE A 345 -8.24 -33.99 -2.77
CA PHE A 345 -9.07 -34.60 -3.81
C PHE A 345 -8.97 -36.13 -3.89
N GLY A 346 -8.02 -36.77 -3.18
CA GLY A 346 -7.89 -38.23 -3.16
C GLY A 346 -9.00 -38.94 -2.36
N ARG A 347 -9.70 -38.21 -1.47
CA ARG A 347 -10.81 -38.73 -0.65
C ARG A 347 -11.95 -37.72 -0.54
N ARG A 348 -12.58 -37.37 -1.66
CA ARG A 348 -13.70 -36.41 -1.70
C ARG A 348 -14.98 -36.97 -1.06
N GLU A 349 -15.72 -36.09 -0.37
CA GLU A 349 -17.11 -36.35 0.03
C GLU A 349 -17.95 -36.57 -1.24
N GLY A 350 -18.66 -37.70 -1.33
CA GLY A 350 -19.38 -38.11 -2.54
C GLY A 350 -18.61 -39.06 -3.47
N GLY A 351 -17.36 -39.42 -3.14
CA GLY A 351 -16.56 -40.38 -3.90
C GLY A 351 -15.82 -39.76 -5.10
N LEU A 352 -15.04 -40.58 -5.79
CA LEU A 352 -14.26 -40.15 -6.95
C LEU A 352 -15.03 -40.24 -8.26
N ASP A 353 -16.28 -40.72 -8.25
CA ASP A 353 -17.09 -40.92 -9.46
C ASP A 353 -17.45 -39.60 -10.15
N LYS A 354 -17.53 -38.50 -9.39
CA LYS A 354 -17.81 -37.17 -9.90
C LYS A 354 -16.51 -36.39 -10.16
N LYS A 355 -16.44 -35.74 -11.32
CA LYS A 355 -15.32 -34.88 -11.69
C LYS A 355 -15.41 -33.52 -11.00
N VAL A 356 -14.25 -32.93 -10.75
CA VAL A 356 -14.12 -31.54 -10.26
C VAL A 356 -13.13 -30.78 -11.14
N ILE A 357 -13.24 -29.46 -11.19
CA ILE A 357 -12.25 -28.60 -11.87
C ILE A 357 -11.37 -27.95 -10.81
N LEU A 358 -10.06 -28.01 -11.00
CA LEU A 358 -9.08 -27.25 -10.23
C LEU A 358 -8.35 -26.27 -11.15
N MET A 359 -8.49 -24.98 -10.85
CA MET A 359 -7.79 -23.89 -11.51
C MET A 359 -6.49 -23.55 -10.78
N TRP A 360 -5.38 -23.64 -11.52
CA TRP A 360 -4.04 -23.27 -11.07
C TRP A 360 -3.41 -22.22 -12.00
N ASP A 361 -2.44 -21.46 -11.47
CA ASP A 361 -1.60 -20.57 -12.27
C ASP A 361 -0.71 -21.37 -13.24
N ASP A 362 -0.05 -20.74 -14.20
CA ASP A 362 0.74 -21.46 -15.22
C ASP A 362 2.12 -21.94 -14.71
N PHE A 363 2.23 -22.30 -13.43
CA PHE A 363 3.48 -22.71 -12.83
C PHE A 363 3.82 -24.17 -13.20
N SER A 364 5.00 -24.39 -13.78
CA SER A 364 5.36 -25.68 -14.37
C SER A 364 5.27 -26.87 -13.40
N ALA A 365 5.53 -26.67 -12.11
CA ALA A 365 5.46 -27.74 -11.11
C ALA A 365 4.04 -28.26 -10.82
N GLN A 366 3.01 -27.56 -11.27
CA GLN A 366 1.60 -27.99 -11.15
C GLN A 366 1.14 -28.82 -12.35
N PHE A 367 1.97 -28.92 -13.40
CA PHE A 367 1.60 -29.60 -14.64
C PHE A 367 2.73 -30.47 -15.19
N THR A 368 3.47 -31.15 -14.30
CA THR A 368 4.34 -32.25 -14.73
C THR A 368 3.48 -33.46 -15.10
N ASP A 369 4.03 -34.36 -15.92
CA ASP A 369 3.30 -35.54 -16.38
C ASP A 369 2.75 -36.37 -15.21
N GLU A 370 3.49 -36.48 -14.10
CA GLU A 370 3.04 -37.18 -12.90
C GLU A 370 1.87 -36.48 -12.21
N VAL A 371 1.87 -35.14 -12.18
CA VAL A 371 0.79 -34.35 -11.56
C VAL A 371 -0.48 -34.44 -12.40
N ILE A 372 -0.35 -34.38 -13.73
CA ILE A 372 -1.47 -34.56 -14.66
C ILE A 372 -2.06 -35.97 -14.50
N ALA A 373 -1.22 -37.01 -14.54
CA ALA A 373 -1.66 -38.39 -14.37
C ALA A 373 -2.33 -38.63 -13.00
N CYS A 374 -1.79 -38.01 -11.93
CA CYS A 374 -2.40 -38.06 -10.61
C CYS A 374 -3.79 -37.42 -10.62
N ALA A 375 -3.94 -36.19 -11.15
CA ALA A 375 -5.21 -35.50 -11.24
C ALA A 375 -6.25 -36.30 -12.04
N GLU A 376 -5.88 -36.86 -13.18
CA GLU A 376 -6.74 -37.73 -13.99
C GLU A 376 -7.19 -38.97 -13.20
N SER A 377 -6.28 -39.62 -12.48
CA SER A 377 -6.59 -40.83 -11.69
C SER A 377 -7.61 -40.60 -10.57
N ILE A 378 -7.73 -39.36 -10.10
CA ILE A 378 -8.68 -38.95 -9.06
C ILE A 378 -9.79 -38.07 -9.62
N ASN A 379 -10.02 -38.07 -10.94
CA ASN A 379 -11.09 -37.31 -11.60
C ASN A 379 -11.06 -35.79 -11.30
N VAL A 380 -9.87 -35.20 -11.27
CA VAL A 380 -9.64 -33.75 -11.20
C VAL A 380 -9.24 -33.26 -12.59
N ILE A 381 -10.03 -32.35 -13.15
CA ILE A 381 -9.71 -31.65 -14.40
C ILE A 381 -8.87 -30.43 -14.03
N LEU A 382 -7.64 -30.36 -14.54
CA LEU A 382 -6.76 -29.22 -14.31
C LEU A 382 -6.98 -28.15 -15.38
N GLU A 383 -7.29 -26.93 -14.94
CA GLU A 383 -7.47 -25.77 -15.80
C GLU A 383 -6.37 -24.74 -15.56
N ARG A 384 -5.63 -24.40 -16.62
CA ARG A 384 -4.60 -23.36 -16.58
C ARG A 384 -5.23 -21.99 -16.65
N VAL A 385 -4.94 -21.16 -15.67
CA VAL A 385 -5.20 -19.73 -15.74
C VAL A 385 -4.29 -19.12 -16.82
N PRO A 386 -4.80 -18.24 -17.70
CA PRO A 386 -4.00 -17.61 -18.73
C PRO A 386 -2.81 -16.84 -18.13
N PRO A 387 -1.56 -17.15 -18.54
CA PRO A 387 -0.39 -16.45 -18.04
C PRO A 387 -0.52 -14.96 -18.37
N ARG A 388 -0.04 -14.08 -17.47
CA ARG A 388 -0.11 -12.59 -17.55
C ARG A 388 -1.47 -11.96 -17.23
N PHE A 389 -2.55 -12.75 -17.17
CA PHE A 389 -3.90 -12.29 -16.84
C PHE A 389 -4.44 -12.88 -15.53
N THR A 390 -3.59 -13.44 -14.67
CA THR A 390 -3.99 -14.02 -13.36
C THR A 390 -4.81 -13.02 -12.53
N TRP A 391 -4.38 -11.76 -12.52
CA TRP A 391 -5.07 -10.64 -11.86
C TRP A 391 -6.51 -10.34 -12.33
N PHE A 392 -6.95 -11.00 -13.39
CA PHE A 392 -8.25 -10.81 -14.02
C PHE A 392 -9.03 -12.14 -14.09
N CYS A 393 -8.31 -13.24 -14.32
CA CYS A 393 -8.86 -14.58 -14.55
C CYS A 393 -8.77 -15.52 -13.33
N GLN A 394 -8.06 -15.15 -12.25
CA GLN A 394 -7.84 -16.00 -11.08
C GLN A 394 -8.54 -15.44 -9.84
N PRO A 395 -9.53 -16.16 -9.27
CA PRO A 395 -10.28 -15.70 -8.11
C PRO A 395 -9.42 -15.24 -6.91
N ALA A 396 -8.36 -15.98 -6.59
CA ALA A 396 -7.45 -15.65 -5.49
C ALA A 396 -6.76 -14.29 -5.64
N ASP A 397 -6.16 -14.03 -6.81
CA ASP A 397 -5.48 -12.77 -7.14
C ASP A 397 -6.46 -11.58 -7.22
N VAL A 398 -7.72 -11.85 -7.57
CA VAL A 398 -8.75 -10.83 -7.80
C VAL A 398 -9.37 -10.33 -6.49
N ALA A 399 -9.46 -11.17 -5.46
CA ALA A 399 -10.22 -10.83 -4.26
C ALA A 399 -9.67 -11.35 -2.93
N TRP A 400 -8.92 -12.46 -2.89
CA TRP A 400 -8.70 -13.18 -1.62
C TRP A 400 -7.44 -12.71 -0.88
N ILE A 401 -6.41 -12.31 -1.60
CA ILE A 401 -5.13 -11.90 -1.02
C ILE A 401 -5.26 -10.44 -0.54
N PRO A 402 -5.31 -10.17 0.78
CA PRO A 402 -5.42 -8.80 1.29
C PRO A 402 -4.11 -8.04 1.04
N ALA A 403 -4.20 -6.70 0.95
CA ALA A 403 -3.02 -5.86 1.10
C ALA A 403 -2.43 -6.09 2.51
N ASN A 404 -1.25 -6.71 2.59
CA ASN A 404 -0.53 -7.04 3.84
C ASN A 404 -0.67 -5.94 4.91
N GLN A 405 -1.54 -6.16 5.89
CA GLN A 405 -1.64 -5.29 7.06
C GLN A 405 -0.85 -5.90 8.22
N ASN A 406 0.00 -5.04 8.81
CA ASN A 406 0.61 -5.15 10.13
C ASN A 406 1.48 -6.39 10.41
N LEU A 407 2.77 -6.29 10.08
CA LEU A 407 3.80 -7.22 10.58
C LEU A 407 4.90 -6.43 11.31
N LYS A 408 5.21 -6.89 12.53
CA LYS A 408 6.14 -6.25 13.48
C LYS A 408 7.61 -6.39 13.05
N LEU A 409 8.47 -5.52 13.62
CA LEU A 409 9.91 -5.41 13.36
C LEU A 409 10.79 -6.60 13.85
N ALA A 410 10.18 -7.70 14.31
CA ALA A 410 10.89 -8.92 14.71
C ALA A 410 10.33 -10.13 13.95
N GLY A 411 11.21 -10.94 13.36
CA GLY A 411 10.78 -12.08 12.55
C GLY A 411 10.11 -13.16 13.43
N PRO A 412 8.83 -13.50 13.18
CA PRO A 412 8.04 -14.34 14.06
C PRO A 412 8.59 -15.76 14.16
N SER A 413 8.19 -16.48 15.21
CA SER A 413 8.41 -17.93 15.28
C SER A 413 7.60 -18.65 14.19
N ARG A 414 7.95 -19.90 13.87
CA ARG A 414 7.13 -20.71 12.93
C ARG A 414 5.70 -20.87 13.42
N SER A 415 5.51 -21.12 14.72
CA SER A 415 4.16 -21.25 15.31
C SER A 415 3.35 -19.96 15.13
N THR A 416 3.95 -18.82 15.46
CA THR A 416 3.31 -17.50 15.30
C THR A 416 2.99 -17.22 13.84
N MET A 417 3.87 -17.60 12.92
CA MET A 417 3.61 -17.47 11.49
C MET A 417 2.45 -18.36 11.02
N VAL A 418 2.38 -19.62 11.45
CA VAL A 418 1.24 -20.49 11.12
C VAL A 418 -0.05 -19.85 11.62
N GLU A 419 -0.08 -19.43 12.88
CA GLU A 419 -1.23 -18.78 13.53
C GLU A 419 -1.70 -17.53 12.77
N TRP A 420 -0.78 -16.65 12.37
CA TRP A 420 -1.13 -15.45 11.62
C TRP A 420 -1.69 -15.76 10.24
N ILE A 421 -1.05 -16.68 9.51
CA ILE A 421 -1.51 -17.04 8.15
C ILE A 421 -2.87 -17.72 8.21
N THR A 422 -3.06 -18.67 9.14
CA THR A 422 -4.33 -19.40 9.28
C THR A 422 -5.42 -18.49 9.82
N GLY A 423 -5.11 -17.61 10.79
CA GLY A 423 -6.01 -16.58 11.30
C GLY A 423 -6.49 -15.65 10.18
N ALA A 424 -5.57 -15.05 9.43
CA ALA A 424 -5.89 -14.16 8.31
C ALA A 424 -6.74 -14.86 7.25
N TRP A 425 -6.44 -16.12 6.90
CA TRP A 425 -7.25 -16.89 5.96
C TRP A 425 -8.65 -17.19 6.49
N ASN A 426 -8.77 -17.50 7.78
CA ASN A 426 -10.05 -17.77 8.42
C ASN A 426 -10.93 -16.52 8.52
N GLU A 427 -10.33 -15.34 8.65
CA GLU A 427 -11.03 -14.05 8.67
C GLU A 427 -11.55 -13.61 7.30
N VAL A 428 -11.00 -14.11 6.18
CA VAL A 428 -11.52 -13.79 4.84
C VAL A 428 -12.99 -14.20 4.73
N PRO A 429 -13.93 -13.26 4.52
CA PRO A 429 -15.35 -13.60 4.44
C PRO A 429 -15.68 -14.46 3.21
N GLU A 430 -16.67 -15.35 3.35
CA GLU A 430 -17.21 -16.15 2.24
C GLU A 430 -17.67 -15.28 1.06
N SER A 431 -18.21 -14.09 1.35
CA SER A 431 -18.60 -13.11 0.34
C SER A 431 -17.43 -12.63 -0.51
N VAL A 432 -16.22 -12.50 0.06
CA VAL A 432 -14.99 -12.14 -0.66
C VAL A 432 -14.54 -13.31 -1.55
N ILE A 433 -14.67 -14.55 -1.06
CA ILE A 433 -14.40 -15.75 -1.86
C ILE A 433 -15.28 -15.78 -3.11
N LEU A 434 -16.60 -15.70 -2.91
CA LEU A 434 -17.59 -15.70 -3.97
C LEU A 434 -17.41 -14.51 -4.92
N ASN A 435 -17.04 -13.33 -4.41
CA ASN A 435 -16.79 -12.16 -5.26
C ASN A 435 -15.60 -12.39 -6.21
N GLY A 436 -14.57 -13.14 -5.79
CA GLY A 436 -13.48 -13.56 -6.67
C GLY A 436 -13.99 -14.36 -7.86
N PHE A 437 -14.81 -15.39 -7.61
CA PHE A 437 -15.40 -16.21 -8.68
C PHE A 437 -16.36 -15.43 -9.58
N ARG A 438 -17.17 -14.51 -9.04
CA ARG A 438 -18.05 -13.63 -9.84
C ARG A 438 -17.27 -12.68 -10.73
N LYS A 439 -16.21 -12.06 -10.21
CA LYS A 439 -15.33 -11.19 -11.01
C LYS A 439 -14.64 -11.95 -12.14
N CYS A 440 -14.39 -13.25 -11.96
CA CYS A 440 -13.88 -14.13 -12.99
C CYS A 440 -14.97 -14.72 -13.92
N GLN A 441 -16.24 -14.33 -13.77
CA GLN A 441 -17.38 -14.80 -14.57
C GLN A 441 -17.63 -16.32 -14.47
N LEU A 442 -17.30 -16.93 -13.32
CA LEU A 442 -17.46 -18.37 -13.08
C LEU A 442 -18.69 -18.73 -12.24
N VAL A 443 -19.33 -17.73 -11.63
CA VAL A 443 -20.54 -17.89 -10.81
C VAL A 443 -21.50 -16.76 -11.13
N ASP A 444 -22.80 -17.06 -11.14
CA ASP A 444 -23.85 -16.09 -11.42
C ASP A 444 -23.93 -14.96 -10.36
N GLY A 445 -24.30 -13.77 -10.84
CA GLY A 445 -24.49 -12.57 -10.03
C GLY A 445 -23.47 -11.48 -10.32
N ALA A 446 -23.91 -10.22 -10.20
CA ALA A 446 -23.03 -9.07 -10.42
C ALA A 446 -21.89 -9.05 -9.39
N ALA A 447 -20.67 -8.78 -9.86
CA ALA A 447 -19.55 -8.50 -8.98
C ALA A 447 -19.87 -7.28 -8.10
N VAL A 448 -19.62 -7.39 -6.80
CA VAL A 448 -19.84 -6.29 -5.86
C VAL A 448 -18.53 -5.53 -5.69
N GLU A 449 -18.57 -4.21 -5.92
CA GLU A 449 -17.46 -3.33 -5.53
C GLU A 449 -17.39 -3.29 -4.00
N VAL A 450 -16.45 -4.02 -3.44
CA VAL A 450 -16.12 -3.92 -2.02
C VAL A 450 -15.10 -2.80 -1.88
N GLU A 451 -15.53 -1.64 -1.38
CA GLU A 451 -14.61 -0.60 -0.90
C GLU A 451 -13.88 -1.16 0.32
N MET A 452 -12.60 -1.55 0.15
CA MET A 452 -11.72 -1.76 1.29
C MET A 452 -11.44 -0.38 1.91
N SER A 453 -11.96 -0.13 3.11
CA SER A 453 -11.58 1.04 3.90
C SER A 453 -10.08 0.96 4.18
N GLU A 454 -9.33 1.88 3.60
CA GLU A 454 -7.92 2.08 3.90
C GLU A 454 -7.87 2.79 5.26
N ASP A 455 -7.90 2.01 6.36
CA ASP A 455 -7.72 2.56 7.70
C ASP A 455 -6.32 3.19 7.77
N SER A 456 -6.29 4.52 7.71
CA SER A 456 -5.09 5.30 7.98
C SER A 456 -4.77 5.14 9.45
N LEU A 457 -3.62 4.53 9.78
CA LEU A 457 -3.07 4.52 11.13
C LEU A 457 -3.08 5.96 11.66
N ASP A 458 -3.78 6.19 12.77
CA ASP A 458 -3.83 7.51 13.38
C ASP A 458 -2.56 7.75 14.23
N ASP A 459 -2.30 9.01 14.57
CA ASP A 459 -1.11 9.40 15.37
C ASP A 459 -1.15 8.81 16.80
N GLY A 460 -2.29 8.30 17.27
CA GLY A 460 -2.50 7.62 18.56
C GLY A 460 -2.03 6.16 18.52
N ASP A 461 -2.26 5.43 17.44
CA ASP A 461 -1.79 4.04 17.26
C ASP A 461 -0.25 3.96 17.29
N ILE A 462 0.43 5.01 16.84
CA ILE A 462 1.90 5.13 16.88
C ILE A 462 2.40 5.35 18.32
N ALA A 463 1.63 6.03 19.16
CA ALA A 463 1.99 6.28 20.55
C ALA A 463 1.91 5.00 21.40
N ASP A 464 0.90 4.15 21.17
CA ASP A 464 0.74 2.86 21.85
C ASP A 464 1.83 1.85 21.42
N LEU A 465 2.21 1.85 20.13
CA LEU A 465 3.38 1.09 19.63
C LEU A 465 4.70 1.51 20.27
N MET A 466 4.84 2.78 20.64
CA MET A 466 6.03 3.29 21.34
C MET A 466 5.99 3.02 22.86
N ALA A 467 4.81 2.89 23.46
CA ALA A 467 4.66 2.54 24.87
C ALA A 467 5.01 1.06 25.15
N ASP A 468 4.64 0.15 24.25
CA ASP A 468 4.99 -1.29 24.34
C ASP A 468 6.46 -1.61 24.00
N SER A 469 7.22 -0.61 23.54
CA SER A 469 8.65 -0.76 23.19
C SER A 469 9.60 -0.55 24.39
N ALA A 470 9.07 -0.43 25.61
CA ALA A 470 9.85 -0.29 26.83
C ALA A 470 10.25 -1.66 27.42
N VAL A 471 11.41 -2.15 26.97
CA VAL A 471 12.41 -2.98 27.66
C VAL A 471 11.95 -3.75 28.91
N GLU A 472 11.86 -5.07 28.79
CA GLU A 472 12.33 -5.99 29.84
C GLU A 472 13.34 -6.99 29.27
N GLU A 473 14.38 -7.15 30.08
CA GLU A 473 15.65 -7.86 30.03
C GLU A 473 15.93 -8.93 28.95
N THR A 474 17.07 -8.69 28.29
CA THR A 474 17.89 -9.57 27.46
C THR A 474 18.14 -10.95 28.09
N ILE A 475 17.87 -12.03 27.34
CA ILE A 475 18.46 -13.35 27.59
C ILE A 475 19.51 -13.63 26.51
N ASP A 476 20.73 -13.88 26.98
CA ASP A 476 21.97 -14.13 26.22
C ASP A 476 21.93 -15.50 25.49
N PRO A 477 22.24 -15.57 24.18
CA PRO A 477 22.21 -16.81 23.39
C PRO A 477 23.39 -17.78 23.64
N ALA A 478 24.18 -17.62 24.71
CA ALA A 478 25.37 -18.43 24.97
C ALA A 478 25.20 -19.64 25.91
N GLN A 479 23.98 -20.00 26.34
CA GLN A 479 23.78 -21.19 27.19
C GLN A 479 22.74 -22.14 26.59
N ASP A 480 23.25 -23.11 25.82
CA ASP A 480 22.73 -24.48 25.72
C ASP A 480 23.78 -25.36 25.01
N ILE A 481 24.88 -25.64 25.71
CA ILE A 481 25.70 -26.84 25.50
C ILE A 481 25.72 -27.55 26.84
N ASP A 482 24.86 -28.55 27.01
CA ASP A 482 25.03 -29.55 28.05
C ASP A 482 25.84 -30.71 27.48
N ALA A 483 27.10 -30.80 27.90
CA ALA A 483 27.85 -32.03 27.92
C ALA A 483 28.68 -32.07 29.21
N VAL A 484 28.12 -32.72 30.25
CA VAL A 484 28.85 -33.10 31.45
C VAL A 484 29.83 -34.23 31.12
N GLY A 485 31.12 -33.98 31.36
CA GLY A 485 32.05 -34.90 32.03
C GLY A 485 32.57 -36.11 31.27
N ALA A 486 33.81 -36.00 30.75
CA ALA A 486 34.82 -37.04 30.91
C ALA A 486 36.22 -36.39 30.97
N THR A 487 36.92 -36.70 32.06
CA THR A 487 38.21 -36.22 32.52
C THR A 487 39.40 -36.70 31.66
N SER A 488 40.34 -35.81 31.35
CA SER A 488 41.78 -35.88 31.72
C SER A 488 42.66 -35.04 30.77
N SER A 489 43.26 -33.98 31.31
CA SER A 489 44.41 -33.22 30.79
C SER A 489 45.72 -34.06 30.78
N PRO A 490 46.90 -33.48 30.42
CA PRO A 490 47.27 -32.68 29.25
C PRO A 490 48.60 -33.14 28.61
N GLU A 491 48.93 -32.68 27.39
CA GLU A 491 50.31 -32.40 26.93
C GLU A 491 50.23 -31.71 25.54
N ILE A 492 50.39 -30.38 25.45
CA ILE A 492 51.61 -29.62 25.08
C ILE A 492 52.34 -30.20 23.84
N VAL A 493 52.34 -29.46 22.72
CA VAL A 493 53.50 -28.82 22.04
C VAL A 493 53.09 -28.39 20.62
N SER A 494 53.58 -27.21 20.23
CA SER A 494 53.44 -26.49 18.97
C SER A 494 53.79 -27.26 17.70
N LEU A 495 53.06 -26.99 16.60
CA LEU A 495 53.52 -26.17 15.47
C LEU A 495 52.35 -25.91 14.49
#